data_AF-A0A2X2C5V5-F1
#
_entry.id   AF-A0A2X2C5V5-F1
#
_cell.length_a   1.000
_cell.length_b   1.000
_cell.length_c   1.000
_cell.angle_alpha   90.00
_cell.angle_beta   90.00
_cell.angle_gamma   90.00
#
_symmetry.space_group_name_H-M   'P 1'
#
loop_
_entity.id
_entity.type
_entity.pdbx_description
1 polymer ?
#
loop_
_entity_poly.entity_id
_entity_poly.type
_entity_poly.pdbx_seq_one_letter_code
_entity_poly.pdbx_strand_id
1 'polypeptide(L)' 'MRDVVCYGVQTGIPTPTFSAAISYYDSYRAQVLPANLIQAQRDYFGAHTYKRTDKEGVFHTEWME' A
#
# COMPACT_ATOMS: atom_id res chain seq x y z
N MET A 1 11.36 -15.07 -11.47
CA MET A 1 10.00 -14.81 -10.92
C MET A 1 9.32 -13.65 -11.65
N ARG A 2 9.93 -12.45 -11.70
CA ARG A 2 9.37 -11.31 -12.44
C ARG A 2 9.04 -11.64 -13.90
N ASP A 3 9.99 -12.25 -14.62
CA ASP A 3 9.79 -12.60 -16.04
C ASP A 3 8.61 -13.55 -16.27
N VAL A 4 8.42 -14.54 -15.39
CA VAL A 4 7.31 -15.51 -15.46
C VAL A 4 5.97 -14.81 -15.25
N VAL A 5 5.89 -13.89 -14.29
CA VAL A 5 4.67 -13.10 -14.04
C VAL A 5 4.40 -12.14 -15.20
N CYS A 6 5.43 -11.45 -15.71
CA CYS A 6 5.29 -10.55 -16.86
C CYS A 6 4.79 -11.30 -18.10
N TYR A 7 5.38 -12.45 -18.41
CA TYR A 7 4.94 -13.30 -19.52
C TYR A 7 3.49 -13.76 -19.32
N GLY A 8 3.17 -14.31 -18.14
CA GLY A 8 1.81 -14.79 -17.84
C GLY A 8 0.74 -13.71 -18.00
N VAL A 9 1.02 -12.49 -17.52
CA VAL A 9 0.13 -11.32 -17.71
C VAL A 9 0.00 -10.96 -19.19
N GLN A 10 1.10 -10.88 -19.94
CA GLN A 10 1.07 -10.53 -21.37
C GLN A 10 0.33 -11.56 -22.22
N THR A 11 0.41 -12.84 -21.86
CA THR A 11 -0.24 -13.93 -22.62
C THR A 11 -1.60 -14.34 -22.06
N GLY A 12 -2.10 -13.69 -21.02
CA GLY A 12 -3.39 -14.01 -20.40
C GLY A 12 -3.43 -15.35 -19.65
N ILE A 13 -2.26 -15.91 -19.27
CA ILE A 13 -2.19 -17.13 -18.46
C ILE A 13 -2.31 -16.75 -16.97
N PRO A 14 -3.33 -17.24 -16.26
CA PRO A 14 -3.52 -16.88 -14.86
C PRO A 14 -2.41 -17.45 -13.98
N THR A 15 -1.66 -16.57 -13.29
CA THR A 15 -0.56 -16.94 -12.38
C THR A 15 -0.80 -16.41 -10.95
N PRO A 16 -1.94 -16.70 -10.31
CA PRO A 16 -2.37 -16.00 -9.09
C PRO A 16 -1.37 -16.12 -7.93
N THR A 17 -0.85 -17.32 -7.66
CA THR A 17 0.10 -17.57 -6.55
C THR A 17 1.46 -16.92 -6.81
N PHE A 18 1.92 -16.94 -8.06
CA PHE A 18 3.16 -16.31 -8.50
C PHE A 18 3.09 -14.79 -8.43
N SER A 19 1.97 -14.19 -8.84
CA SER A 19 1.72 -12.77 -8.70
C SER A 19 1.61 -12.35 -7.23
N ALA A 20 0.95 -13.14 -6.38
CA ALA A 20 0.86 -12.87 -4.96
C ALA A 20 2.24 -12.97 -4.26
N ALA A 21 3.04 -13.99 -4.60
CA ALA A 21 4.35 -14.19 -4.01
C ALA A 21 5.31 -13.02 -4.28
N ILE A 22 5.36 -12.51 -5.52
CA ILE A 22 6.21 -11.36 -5.83
C ILE A 22 5.69 -10.06 -5.19
N SER A 23 4.38 -9.85 -5.15
CA SER A 23 3.76 -8.69 -4.48
C SER A 23 4.04 -8.69 -2.98
N TYR A 24 3.94 -9.85 -2.32
CA TYR A 24 4.27 -9.98 -0.90
C TYR A 24 5.76 -9.67 -0.66
N TYR A 25 6.65 -10.28 -1.44
CA TYR A 25 8.09 -10.05 -1.28
C TYR A 25 8.47 -8.58 -1.46
N ASP A 26 7.94 -7.93 -2.51
CA ASP A 26 8.20 -6.50 -2.76
C ASP A 26 7.58 -5.59 -1.70
N SER A 27 6.41 -5.94 -1.17
CA SER A 27 5.77 -5.18 -0.09
C SER A 27 6.53 -5.33 1.23
N TYR A 28 7.01 -6.54 1.53
CA TYR A 28 7.72 -6.83 2.78
C TYR A 28 9.05 -6.09 2.88
N ARG A 29 9.80 -6.00 1.77
CA ARG A 29 11.08 -5.28 1.73
C ARG A 29 10.94 -3.77 1.55
N ALA A 30 9.73 -3.25 1.34
CA ALA A 30 9.50 -1.83 1.20
C ALA A 30 9.50 -1.16 2.58
N GLN A 31 10.50 -0.30 2.83
CA GLN A 31 10.56 0.47 4.07
C GLN A 31 9.35 1.41 4.24
N VAL A 32 8.81 1.91 3.12
CA VAL A 32 7.63 2.78 3.09
C VAL A 32 6.64 2.23 2.06
N LEU A 33 5.42 1.95 2.51
CA LEU A 33 4.29 1.52 1.68
C LEU A 33 3.30 2.66 1.50
N PRO A 34 2.45 2.63 0.44
CA PRO A 34 1.43 3.65 0.18
C PRO A 34 0.27 3.66 1.21
N ALA A 35 0.39 2.92 2.32
CA ALA A 35 -0.60 2.90 3.40
C ALA A 35 -0.79 4.27 4.09
N ASN A 36 0.15 5.20 3.92
CA ASN A 36 -0.02 6.59 4.34
C ASN A 36 -1.22 7.27 3.66
N LEU A 37 -1.48 6.97 2.38
CA LEU A 37 -2.66 7.51 1.68
C LEU A 37 -3.96 6.91 2.23
N ILE A 38 -3.96 5.61 2.57
CA ILE A 38 -5.11 4.97 3.24
C ILE A 38 -5.39 5.65 4.58
N GLN A 39 -4.35 5.94 5.37
CA GLN A 39 -4.51 6.67 6.61
C GLN A 39 -5.07 8.09 6.40
N ALA A 40 -4.57 8.82 5.39
CA ALA A 40 -5.10 10.14 5.03
C ALA A 40 -6.58 10.08 4.63
N GLN A 41 -6.96 9.10 3.80
CA GLN A 41 -8.36 8.88 3.40
C GLN A 41 -9.23 8.61 4.63
N ARG A 42 -8.84 7.67 5.49
CA ARG A 42 -9.58 7.33 6.72
C ARG A 42 -9.77 8.53 7.64
N ASP A 43 -8.74 9.35 7.77
CA ASP A 43 -8.84 10.58 8.57
C ASP A 43 -9.79 11.59 7.92
N TYR A 44 -9.69 11.78 6.60
CA TYR A 44 -10.53 12.67 5.81
C TYR A 44 -12.03 12.34 5.93
N PHE A 45 -12.43 11.09 5.69
CA PHE A 45 -13.86 10.75 5.63
C PHE A 45 -14.47 10.38 6.98
N GLY A 46 -13.65 10.05 7.98
CA GLY A 46 -14.13 9.37 9.20
C GLY A 46 -13.43 9.78 10.48
N ALA A 47 -12.63 10.85 10.47
CA ALA A 47 -11.89 11.34 11.65
C ALA A 47 -11.12 10.23 12.39
N HIS A 48 -10.60 9.25 11.63
CA HIS A 48 -9.98 8.06 12.19
C HIS A 48 -8.58 8.28 12.75
N THR A 49 -8.01 9.49 12.61
CA THR A 49 -6.68 9.86 13.05
C THR A 49 -5.54 9.08 12.37
N TYR A 50 -4.31 9.56 12.50
CA TYR A 50 -3.11 8.89 12.02
C TYR A 50 -1.86 9.24 12.86
N LYS A 51 -0.77 8.51 12.63
CA LYS A 51 0.56 8.80 13.20
C LYS A 51 1.46 9.44 12.15
N ARG A 52 2.45 10.21 12.59
CA ARG A 52 3.46 10.83 11.72
C ARG A 52 4.82 10.17 11.89
N THR A 53 5.70 10.38 10.91
CA THR A 53 7.07 9.86 10.92
C THR A 53 8.08 10.80 11.57
N ASP A 54 7.72 12.07 11.75
CA ASP A 54 8.59 13.12 12.29
C ASP A 54 8.27 13.50 13.74
N LYS A 55 7.13 13.07 14.27
CA LYS A 55 6.67 13.44 15.61
C LYS A 55 5.81 12.35 16.25
N GLU A 56 6.09 12.07 17.52
CA GLU A 56 5.28 11.19 18.35
C GLU A 56 3.89 11.80 18.63
N GLY A 57 2.86 10.95 18.64
CA GLY A 57 1.48 11.33 18.93
C GLY A 57 0.45 10.76 17.96
N VAL A 58 -0.79 11.19 18.15
CA VAL A 58 -1.95 10.87 17.29
C VAL A 58 -2.50 12.19 16.75
N PHE A 59 -2.74 12.25 15.45
CA PHE A 59 -3.09 13.47 14.74
C PHE A 59 -4.40 13.29 13.99
N HIS A 60 -5.21 14.34 13.97
CA HIS A 60 -6.36 14.52 13.11
C HIS A 60 -6.15 15.80 12.31
N THR A 61 -6.55 15.81 11.04
CA THR A 61 -6.52 17.01 10.20
C THR A 61 -7.93 17.36 9.77
N GLU A 62 -8.28 18.64 9.83
CA GLU A 62 -9.46 19.19 9.17
C GLU A 62 -9.11 19.45 7.70
N TRP A 63 -9.60 18.61 6.80
CA TRP A 63 -9.12 18.58 5.41
C TRP A 63 -9.83 19.54 4.45
N MET A 64 -10.99 20.05 4.86
CA MET A 64 -11.86 20.91 4.04
C MET A 64 -11.80 22.38 4.45
N GLU A 65 -10.92 22.72 5.40
CA GLU A 65 -10.64 24.09 5.84
C GLU A 65 -9.43 24.71 5.11
#